data_AF-A0A0H2ZUB2-F1
#
_entry.id   AF-A0A0H2ZUB2-F1
#
_cell.length_a   1.000
_cell.length_b   1.000
_cell.length_c   1.000
_cell.angle_alpha   90.00
_cell.angle_beta   90.00
_cell.angle_gamma   90.00
#
_symmetry.space_group_name_H-M   'P 1'
#
loop_
_entity.id
_entity.type
_entity.pdbx_description
1 polymer ?
#
loop_
_entity_poly.entity_id
_entity_poly.type
_entity_poly.pdbx_seq_one_letter_code
_entity_poly.pdbx_strand_id
1 'polypeptide(L)'
;MTSLWMSERTERPWAASQLDQGPASADVIVVGAGITGLMTAALLARAGKDVLVLEARTVGACATANTTAKISLLQGSQLSKVLPRHGREVTRAYVDGNREGQEWVLGHCEAHGVAVQREDAYTYAQSVRGVPSARAEFEACQAVGLPVVWQDDAEVPFAYHGGVRLADQAQFDPMPFLDSLAVELLGRGGRLVEHTRVRRVSWRGKGVRVHANQGSDAAGHDVELHADQLVLATGIPILDRGGYFARVKPSRSYCLAFKVPGNITRPMMISTDSPTRSVRYAPVPDGERLIVGGAGHTVGREKSPSAALDELSAWTRKHFPGAVQTHFWSAQDYTPIDHLPYVGPILPNSETIFVATGFNKWGMTNGAAAALALSSRILGGRMDWARAFASWSPHELSGLATAVQANLEVGFNLTKGWITPAVRIGRRSPVDGDGGVVSGPPWHLQARCRVDGTEHRVSPVCPHLGGIVNWNDADKAWECPLHGSRFAPDGTLLEGPATRDLTASR
;
A
#
# COMPACT_ATOMS: atom_id res chain seq x y z
N MET A 1 5.12 7.20 16.75
CA MET A 1 4.18 8.28 16.38
C MET A 1 3.14 7.70 15.44
N THR A 2 1.92 8.22 15.51
CA THR A 2 0.75 7.75 14.75
C THR A 2 0.60 8.55 13.45
N SER A 3 0.06 7.95 12.40
CA SER A 3 -0.32 8.67 11.18
C SER A 3 -1.28 9.82 11.48
N LEU A 4 -1.19 10.90 10.68
CA LEU A 4 -2.08 12.05 10.78
C LEU A 4 -3.55 11.63 10.83
N TRP A 5 -3.95 10.72 9.93
CA TRP A 5 -5.34 10.28 9.75
C TRP A 5 -5.89 9.42 10.90
N MET A 6 -5.01 8.88 11.74
CA MET A 6 -5.40 7.99 12.85
C MET A 6 -5.26 8.66 14.21
N SER A 7 -4.58 9.81 14.29
CA SER A 7 -4.25 10.49 15.54
C SER A 7 -5.46 11.01 16.31
N GLU A 8 -6.51 11.44 15.60
CA GLU A 8 -7.73 12.03 16.17
C GLU A 8 -8.96 11.11 16.03
N ARG A 9 -8.76 9.85 15.63
CA ARG A 9 -9.86 8.90 15.40
C ARG A 9 -10.25 8.21 16.71
N THR A 10 -11.03 8.90 17.54
CA THR A 10 -11.42 8.41 18.88
C THR A 10 -12.62 7.46 18.85
N GLU A 11 -13.58 7.67 17.94
CA GLU A 11 -14.79 6.85 17.83
C GLU A 11 -15.06 6.44 16.38
N ARG A 12 -15.46 5.17 16.19
CA ARG A 12 -15.91 4.67 14.88
C ARG A 12 -17.43 4.73 14.85
N PRO A 13 -18.07 5.23 13.79
CA PRO A 13 -19.53 5.31 13.71
C PRO A 13 -20.21 3.96 13.46
N TRP A 14 -19.47 2.86 13.64
CA TRP A 14 -19.90 1.50 13.41
C TRP A 14 -19.19 0.56 14.38
N ALA A 15 -19.82 -0.57 14.68
CA ALA A 15 -19.26 -1.62 15.53
C ALA A 15 -18.88 -2.84 14.70
N ALA A 16 -17.64 -3.30 14.83
CA ALA A 16 -17.22 -4.58 14.26
C ALA A 16 -18.04 -5.72 14.87
N SER A 17 -18.47 -6.66 14.02
CA SER A 17 -19.06 -7.91 14.47
C SER A 17 -18.00 -8.80 15.12
N GLN A 18 -18.41 -9.68 16.03
CA GLN A 18 -17.56 -10.79 16.48
C GLN A 18 -17.65 -11.93 15.46
N LEU A 19 -16.55 -12.67 15.27
CA LEU A 19 -16.49 -13.71 14.25
C LEU A 19 -17.48 -14.86 14.52
N ASP A 20 -17.66 -15.20 15.80
CA ASP A 20 -18.50 -16.29 16.29
C ASP A 20 -20.00 -15.94 16.40
N GLN A 21 -20.35 -14.65 16.28
CA GLN A 21 -21.73 -14.18 16.37
C GLN A 21 -22.48 -14.19 15.03
N GLY A 22 -21.81 -14.53 13.92
CA GLY A 22 -22.40 -14.54 12.57
C GLY A 22 -22.41 -15.92 11.91
N PRO A 23 -23.13 -16.08 10.78
CA PRO A 23 -23.07 -17.29 9.97
C PRO A 23 -21.64 -17.63 9.53
N ALA A 24 -21.29 -18.92 9.55
CA ALA A 24 -19.99 -19.40 9.03
C ALA A 24 -19.91 -19.41 7.49
N SER A 25 -20.87 -18.81 6.80
CA SER A 25 -20.94 -18.71 5.34
C SER A 25 -21.28 -17.30 4.87
N ALA A 26 -20.87 -16.94 3.66
CA ALA A 26 -21.28 -15.73 2.94
C ALA A 26 -21.27 -16.00 1.42
N ASP A 27 -21.93 -15.19 0.60
CA ASP A 27 -21.75 -15.28 -0.86
C ASP A 27 -20.31 -14.90 -1.23
N VAL A 28 -19.82 -13.80 -0.64
CA VAL A 28 -18.48 -13.27 -0.89
C VAL A 28 -17.78 -12.94 0.42
N ILE A 29 -16.59 -13.51 0.61
CA ILE A 29 -15.66 -13.04 1.65
C ILE A 29 -14.68 -12.05 1.02
N VAL A 30 -14.49 -10.90 1.64
CA VAL A 30 -13.47 -9.91 1.26
C VAL A 30 -12.42 -9.85 2.37
N VAL A 31 -11.16 -10.08 2.02
CA VAL A 31 -10.03 -10.05 2.97
C VAL A 31 -9.28 -8.75 2.81
N GLY A 32 -9.22 -7.97 3.89
CA GLY A 32 -8.64 -6.64 3.96
C GLY A 32 -9.70 -5.53 3.87
N ALA A 33 -9.73 -4.65 4.86
CA ALA A 33 -10.65 -3.51 4.94
C ALA A 33 -9.94 -2.17 4.71
N GLY A 34 -9.05 -2.14 3.70
CA GLY A 34 -8.60 -0.90 3.09
C GLY A 34 -9.61 -0.38 2.05
N ILE A 35 -9.24 0.67 1.33
CA ILE A 35 -10.10 1.29 0.29
C ILE A 35 -10.67 0.28 -0.71
N THR A 36 -9.84 -0.57 -1.30
CA THR A 36 -10.28 -1.54 -2.31
C THR A 36 -11.25 -2.56 -1.73
N GLY A 37 -10.95 -3.11 -0.55
CA GLY A 37 -11.77 -4.14 0.06
C GLY A 37 -13.11 -3.62 0.54
N LEU A 38 -13.14 -2.50 1.28
CA LEU A 38 -14.41 -1.93 1.76
C LEU A 38 -15.28 -1.40 0.62
N MET A 39 -14.69 -0.77 -0.39
CA MET A 39 -15.46 -0.32 -1.56
C MET A 39 -16.04 -1.51 -2.34
N THR A 40 -15.27 -2.59 -2.53
CA THR A 40 -15.77 -3.82 -3.15
C THR A 40 -16.91 -4.41 -2.33
N ALA A 41 -16.74 -4.51 -1.02
CA ALA A 41 -17.75 -5.07 -0.12
C ALA A 41 -19.05 -4.27 -0.14
N ALA A 42 -18.97 -2.94 -0.05
CA ALA A 42 -20.13 -2.05 -0.11
C ALA A 42 -20.86 -2.16 -1.45
N LEU A 43 -20.14 -2.22 -2.57
CA LEU A 43 -20.73 -2.39 -3.91
C LEU A 43 -21.45 -3.75 -4.06
N LEU A 44 -20.88 -4.82 -3.53
CA LEU A 44 -21.51 -6.15 -3.55
C LEU A 44 -22.74 -6.21 -2.63
N ALA A 45 -22.67 -5.60 -1.45
CA ALA A 45 -23.82 -5.48 -0.54
C ALA A 45 -24.93 -4.59 -1.13
N ARG A 46 -24.60 -3.52 -1.86
CA ARG A 46 -25.55 -2.73 -2.67
C ARG A 46 -26.34 -3.59 -3.66
N ALA A 47 -25.70 -4.61 -4.22
CA ALA A 47 -26.32 -5.56 -5.14
C ALA A 47 -27.04 -6.73 -4.44
N GLY A 48 -27.16 -6.71 -3.12
CA GLY A 48 -27.89 -7.72 -2.34
C GLY A 48 -27.12 -9.01 -2.05
N LYS A 49 -25.79 -9.04 -2.22
CA LYS A 49 -24.95 -10.17 -1.81
C LYS A 49 -24.77 -10.21 -0.30
N ASP A 50 -24.70 -11.41 0.29
CA ASP A 50 -24.18 -11.61 1.65
C ASP A 50 -22.65 -11.47 1.62
N VAL A 51 -22.15 -10.41 2.25
CA VAL A 51 -20.73 -10.06 2.24
C VAL A 51 -20.16 -10.07 3.64
N LEU A 52 -19.04 -10.78 3.82
CA LEU A 52 -18.25 -10.77 5.04
C LEU A 52 -16.86 -10.18 4.77
N VAL A 53 -16.54 -9.07 5.44
CA VAL A 53 -15.21 -8.46 5.42
C VAL A 53 -14.41 -8.92 6.63
N LEU A 54 -13.20 -9.45 6.38
CA LEU A 54 -12.25 -9.85 7.41
C LEU A 54 -11.02 -8.93 7.36
N GLU A 55 -10.81 -8.16 8.41
CA GLU A 55 -9.65 -7.29 8.58
C GLU A 55 -8.80 -7.76 9.75
N ALA A 56 -7.51 -7.95 9.52
CA ALA A 56 -6.62 -8.51 10.52
C ALA A 56 -6.18 -7.51 11.59
N ARG A 57 -6.35 -6.21 11.31
CA ARG A 57 -6.13 -5.10 12.25
C ARG A 57 -7.45 -4.37 12.40
N THR A 58 -7.45 -3.09 12.03
CA THR A 58 -8.61 -2.24 11.99
C THR A 58 -8.78 -1.67 10.60
N VAL A 59 -9.98 -1.21 10.27
CA VAL A 59 -10.31 -0.57 9.00
C VAL A 59 -9.28 0.50 8.67
N GLY A 60 -8.69 0.36 7.49
CA GLY A 60 -7.70 1.27 6.92
C GLY A 60 -6.27 1.14 7.45
N ALA A 61 -5.98 0.36 8.50
CA ALA A 61 -4.76 0.45 9.31
C ALA A 61 -3.41 0.43 8.57
N CYS A 62 -3.32 -0.16 7.38
CA CYS A 62 -2.11 -0.22 6.56
C CYS A 62 -2.02 0.96 5.59
N ALA A 63 -1.84 0.71 4.29
CA ALA A 63 -1.55 1.74 3.30
C ALA A 63 -2.60 2.87 3.25
N THR A 64 -3.90 2.58 3.44
CA THR A 64 -4.95 3.60 3.37
C THR A 64 -4.84 4.63 4.50
N ALA A 65 -4.65 4.21 5.74
CA ALA A 65 -4.44 5.12 6.87
C ALA A 65 -3.02 5.71 6.93
N ASN A 66 -2.13 5.36 6.00
CA ASN A 66 -0.75 5.81 5.95
C ASN A 66 -0.38 6.48 4.61
N THR A 67 -1.37 6.83 3.78
CA THR A 67 -1.15 7.48 2.48
C THR A 67 -0.98 9.00 2.62
N THR A 68 -0.55 9.66 1.54
CA THR A 68 -0.78 11.10 1.41
C THR A 68 -2.19 11.40 0.90
N ALA A 69 -2.97 10.42 0.46
CA ALA A 69 -4.39 10.55 0.08
C ALA A 69 -4.67 11.53 -1.08
N LYS A 70 -3.79 11.50 -2.10
CA LYS A 70 -4.01 12.18 -3.38
C LYS A 70 -4.95 11.34 -4.25
N ILE A 71 -5.99 11.96 -4.78
CA ILE A 71 -6.91 11.41 -5.79
C ILE A 71 -6.61 12.14 -7.10
N SER A 72 -5.77 11.54 -7.94
CA SER A 72 -5.22 12.21 -9.12
C SER A 72 -5.01 11.23 -10.28
N LEU A 73 -5.27 11.70 -11.50
CA LEU A 73 -4.90 11.03 -12.75
C LEU A 73 -3.45 11.33 -13.16
N LEU A 74 -2.84 12.39 -12.62
CA LEU A 74 -1.41 12.66 -12.75
C LEU A 74 -0.68 11.96 -11.60
N GLN A 75 -0.03 10.84 -11.92
CA GLN A 75 0.43 9.84 -10.95
C GLN A 75 1.97 9.79 -10.87
N GLY A 76 2.62 10.95 -10.74
CA GLY A 76 4.08 11.03 -10.79
C GLY A 76 4.58 10.72 -12.20
N SER A 77 5.52 9.79 -12.35
CA SER A 77 6.07 9.35 -13.64
C SER A 77 5.45 8.04 -14.14
N GLN A 78 4.14 7.86 -13.95
CA GLN A 78 3.48 6.59 -14.18
C GLN A 78 3.18 6.37 -15.66
N LEU A 79 2.59 7.35 -16.35
CA LEU A 79 2.15 7.17 -17.74
C LEU A 79 3.33 7.06 -18.69
N SER A 80 4.44 7.76 -18.43
CA SER A 80 5.71 7.61 -19.16
C SER A 80 6.34 6.22 -19.03
N LYS A 81 5.98 5.44 -18.00
CA LYS A 81 6.42 4.04 -17.83
C LYS A 81 5.45 3.05 -18.45
N VAL A 82 4.15 3.32 -18.41
CA VAL A 82 3.11 2.44 -18.97
C VAL A 82 3.08 2.54 -20.50
N LEU A 83 3.09 3.75 -21.06
CA LEU A 83 2.88 3.99 -22.48
C LEU A 83 3.84 3.24 -23.42
N PRO A 84 5.17 3.23 -23.18
CA PRO A 84 6.09 2.52 -24.07
C PRO A 84 5.95 1.00 -24.03
N ARG A 85 5.39 0.44 -22.94
CA ARG A 85 5.27 -1.01 -22.73
C ARG A 85 3.96 -1.58 -23.26
N HIS A 86 2.87 -0.84 -23.05
CA HIS A 86 1.51 -1.34 -23.28
C HIS A 86 0.80 -0.64 -24.44
N GLY A 87 1.43 0.40 -25.00
CA GLY A 87 0.86 1.18 -26.08
C GLY A 87 -0.28 2.09 -25.62
N ARG A 88 -0.73 2.92 -26.57
CA ARG A 88 -1.68 4.02 -26.31
C ARG A 88 -3.04 3.54 -25.84
N GLU A 89 -3.56 2.46 -26.41
CA GLU A 89 -4.90 1.95 -26.11
C GLU A 89 -5.03 1.46 -24.66
N VAL A 90 -4.08 0.63 -24.20
CA VAL A 90 -4.07 0.11 -22.82
C VAL A 90 -3.80 1.26 -21.84
N THR A 91 -2.90 2.18 -22.18
CA THR A 91 -2.62 3.34 -21.33
C THR A 91 -3.85 4.25 -21.20
N ARG A 92 -4.63 4.44 -22.27
CA ARG A 92 -5.90 5.17 -22.20
C ARG A 92 -6.91 4.45 -21.31
N ALA A 93 -7.08 3.13 -21.48
CA ALA A 93 -7.94 2.33 -20.61
C ALA A 93 -7.51 2.41 -19.13
N TYR A 94 -6.20 2.46 -18.84
CA TYR A 94 -5.70 2.69 -17.49
C TYR A 94 -6.16 4.04 -16.92
N VAL A 95 -6.07 5.11 -17.71
CA VAL A 95 -6.53 6.44 -17.32
C VAL A 95 -8.05 6.48 -17.15
N ASP A 96 -8.80 5.85 -18.05
CA ASP A 96 -10.27 5.81 -18.00
C ASP A 96 -10.75 5.10 -16.71
N GLY A 97 -10.14 3.98 -16.34
CA GLY A 97 -10.45 3.28 -15.09
C GLY A 97 -10.12 4.11 -13.85
N ASN A 98 -8.98 4.80 -13.84
CA ASN A 98 -8.64 5.71 -12.74
C ASN A 98 -9.59 6.91 -12.65
N ARG A 99 -10.05 7.43 -13.79
CA ARG A 99 -11.04 8.52 -13.86
C ARG A 99 -12.37 8.08 -13.28
N GLU A 100 -12.90 6.94 -13.72
CA GLU A 100 -14.17 6.43 -13.20
C GLU A 100 -14.07 6.10 -11.70
N GLY A 101 -12.93 5.54 -11.25
CA GLY A 101 -12.66 5.34 -9.83
C GLY A 101 -12.61 6.64 -9.03
N GLN A 102 -11.95 7.68 -9.56
CA GLN A 102 -11.92 9.02 -8.97
C GLN A 102 -13.33 9.62 -8.88
N GLU A 103 -14.09 9.61 -9.98
CA GLU A 103 -15.46 10.15 -10.03
C GLU A 103 -16.37 9.44 -9.04
N TRP A 104 -16.26 8.12 -8.93
CA TRP A 104 -17.04 7.35 -7.95
C TRP A 104 -16.72 7.75 -6.50
N VAL A 105 -15.43 7.87 -6.16
CA VAL A 105 -15.01 8.30 -4.81
C VAL A 105 -15.53 9.69 -4.50
N LEU A 106 -15.40 10.64 -5.45
CA LEU A 106 -15.87 12.01 -5.26
C LEU A 106 -17.39 12.09 -5.10
N GLY A 107 -18.15 11.38 -5.93
CA GLY A 107 -19.60 11.31 -5.82
C GLY A 107 -20.07 10.64 -4.52
N HIS A 108 -19.36 9.60 -4.06
CA HIS A 108 -19.64 8.99 -2.76
C HIS A 108 -19.36 9.95 -1.61
N CYS A 109 -18.24 10.68 -1.66
CA CYS A 109 -17.90 11.69 -0.65
C CYS A 109 -18.96 12.79 -0.59
N GLU A 110 -19.39 13.32 -1.74
CA GLU A 110 -20.45 14.33 -1.83
C GLU A 110 -21.76 13.80 -1.21
N ALA A 111 -22.20 12.60 -1.59
CA ALA A 111 -23.44 11.99 -1.11
C ALA A 111 -23.46 11.71 0.40
N HIS A 112 -22.29 11.56 1.03
CA HIS A 112 -22.15 11.21 2.45
C HIS A 112 -21.54 12.34 3.29
N GLY A 113 -21.37 13.55 2.72
CA GLY A 113 -20.82 14.69 3.43
C GLY A 113 -19.36 14.53 3.87
N VAL A 114 -18.57 13.70 3.16
CA VAL A 114 -17.14 13.56 3.41
C VAL A 114 -16.40 14.72 2.75
N ALA A 115 -15.64 15.48 3.54
CA ALA A 115 -14.92 16.65 3.06
C ALA A 115 -13.81 16.29 2.06
N VAL A 116 -13.77 17.01 0.94
CA VAL A 116 -12.77 16.87 -0.12
C VAL A 116 -12.22 18.26 -0.46
N GLN A 117 -10.94 18.35 -0.75
CA GLN A 117 -10.31 19.56 -1.28
C GLN A 117 -9.99 19.37 -2.77
N ARG A 118 -10.25 20.40 -3.57
CA ARG A 118 -9.93 20.45 -5.01
C ARG A 118 -8.69 21.30 -5.21
N GLU A 119 -7.67 20.72 -5.83
CA GLU A 119 -6.35 21.33 -6.03
C GLU A 119 -5.72 20.83 -7.32
N ASP A 120 -4.75 21.57 -7.83
CA ASP A 120 -3.95 21.12 -8.97
C ASP A 120 -2.95 20.03 -8.54
N ALA A 121 -2.69 19.08 -9.43
CA ALA A 121 -1.62 18.09 -9.28
C ALA A 121 -0.42 18.45 -10.16
N TYR A 122 0.78 18.25 -9.61
CA TYR A 122 2.05 18.49 -10.29
C TYR A 122 2.97 17.27 -10.24
N THR A 123 3.49 16.88 -11.40
CA THR A 123 4.69 16.06 -11.54
C THR A 123 5.83 16.97 -11.99
N TYR A 124 6.79 17.25 -11.11
CA TYR A 124 7.77 18.32 -11.33
C TYR A 124 9.22 17.85 -11.29
N ALA A 125 10.11 18.65 -11.88
CA ALA A 125 11.55 18.49 -11.78
C ALA A 125 12.10 19.41 -10.67
N GLN A 126 12.74 18.82 -9.68
CA GLN A 126 13.43 19.55 -8.60
C GLN A 126 14.86 19.95 -9.01
N SER A 127 15.40 19.35 -10.07
CA SER A 127 16.68 19.71 -10.66
C SER A 127 16.61 19.70 -12.19
N VAL A 128 17.59 20.34 -12.84
CA VAL A 128 17.76 20.26 -14.30
C VAL A 128 17.83 18.81 -14.80
N ARG A 129 18.36 17.88 -14.00
CA ARG A 129 18.44 16.45 -14.35
C ARG A 129 17.08 15.75 -14.33
N GLY A 130 16.10 16.27 -13.60
CA GLY A 130 14.73 15.74 -13.53
C GLY A 130 13.86 16.16 -14.72
N VAL A 131 14.21 17.26 -15.41
CA VAL A 131 13.40 17.84 -16.49
C VAL A 131 13.06 16.83 -17.60
N PRO A 132 13.99 15.99 -18.10
CA PRO A 132 13.65 15.00 -19.12
C PRO A 132 12.57 14.01 -18.67
N SER A 133 12.59 13.58 -17.41
CA SER A 133 11.58 12.67 -16.85
C SER A 133 10.20 13.35 -16.74
N ALA A 134 10.16 14.61 -16.32
CA ALA A 134 8.92 15.39 -16.28
C ALA A 134 8.35 15.64 -17.69
N ARG A 135 9.21 15.91 -18.68
CA ARG A 135 8.82 16.06 -20.09
C ARG A 135 8.28 14.75 -20.68
N ALA A 136 8.92 13.62 -20.40
CA ALA A 136 8.40 12.31 -20.82
C ALA A 136 7.01 12.03 -20.25
N GLU A 137 6.75 12.40 -18.98
CA GLU A 137 5.40 12.29 -18.40
C GLU A 137 4.41 13.22 -19.08
N PHE A 138 4.80 14.46 -19.38
CA PHE A 138 3.97 15.43 -20.11
C PHE A 138 3.49 14.86 -21.45
N GLU A 139 4.43 14.35 -22.25
CA GLU A 139 4.15 13.76 -23.55
C GLU A 139 3.26 12.51 -23.44
N ALA A 140 3.51 11.66 -22.45
CA ALA A 140 2.68 10.47 -22.21
C ALA A 140 1.24 10.85 -21.82
N CYS A 141 1.06 11.85 -20.96
CA CYS A 141 -0.25 12.40 -20.60
C CYS A 141 -1.00 12.94 -21.82
N GLN A 142 -0.32 13.73 -22.66
CA GLN A 142 -0.91 14.28 -23.89
C GLN A 142 -1.30 13.16 -24.87
N ALA A 143 -0.47 12.13 -25.02
CA ALA A 143 -0.74 11.02 -25.92
C ALA A 143 -2.06 10.31 -25.61
N VAL A 144 -2.43 10.18 -24.33
CA VAL A 144 -3.69 9.57 -23.90
C VAL A 144 -4.85 10.54 -23.74
N GLY A 145 -4.61 11.84 -23.89
CA GLY A 145 -5.64 12.88 -23.92
C GLY A 145 -5.96 13.49 -22.55
N LEU A 146 -5.04 13.44 -21.59
CA LEU A 146 -5.18 14.22 -20.36
C LEU A 146 -4.95 15.71 -20.65
N PRO A 147 -5.77 16.63 -20.08
CA PRO A 147 -5.67 18.07 -20.30
C PRO A 147 -4.53 18.68 -19.45
N VAL A 148 -3.32 18.15 -19.61
CA VAL A 148 -2.14 18.62 -18.89
C VAL A 148 -1.53 19.86 -19.56
N VAL A 149 -0.93 20.70 -18.74
CA VAL A 149 -0.18 21.89 -19.20
C VAL A 149 1.22 21.83 -18.61
N TRP A 150 2.24 22.15 -19.41
CA TRP A 150 3.57 22.37 -18.89
C TRP A 150 3.63 23.71 -18.16
N GLN A 151 4.18 23.72 -16.95
CA GLN A 151 4.41 24.91 -16.16
C GLN A 151 5.92 25.06 -15.97
N ASP A 152 6.48 26.22 -16.33
CA ASP A 152 7.90 26.50 -16.15
C ASP A 152 8.21 26.91 -14.70
N ASP A 153 7.24 27.53 -14.01
CA ASP A 153 7.36 28.02 -12.64
C ASP A 153 6.19 27.55 -11.75
N ALA A 154 6.42 27.52 -10.43
CA ALA A 154 5.40 27.30 -9.41
C ALA A 154 5.73 28.11 -8.15
N GLU A 155 4.71 28.56 -7.41
CA GLU A 155 4.88 29.30 -6.15
C GLU A 155 5.26 28.33 -5.01
N VAL A 156 6.55 27.98 -4.95
CA VAL A 156 7.10 27.03 -3.98
C VAL A 156 8.41 27.53 -3.39
N PRO A 157 8.73 27.20 -2.12
CA PRO A 157 9.95 27.68 -1.47
C PRO A 157 11.18 26.80 -1.78
N PHE A 158 11.11 25.96 -2.82
CA PHE A 158 12.15 25.02 -3.22
C PHE A 158 12.41 25.09 -4.72
N ALA A 159 13.53 24.52 -5.16
CA ALA A 159 13.90 24.52 -6.57
C ALA A 159 12.83 23.82 -7.42
N TYR A 160 12.41 24.49 -8.47
CA TYR A 160 11.43 24.04 -9.45
C TYR A 160 11.99 24.38 -10.84
N HIS A 161 12.15 23.37 -11.69
CA HIS A 161 12.71 23.51 -13.04
C HIS A 161 11.69 23.19 -14.13
N GLY A 162 10.41 23.29 -13.79
CA GLY A 162 9.29 22.96 -14.64
C GLY A 162 8.61 21.64 -14.29
N GLY A 163 7.37 21.49 -14.72
CA GLY A 163 6.57 20.30 -14.45
C GLY A 163 5.25 20.22 -15.21
N VAL A 164 4.66 19.04 -15.14
CA VAL A 164 3.32 18.76 -15.65
C VAL A 164 2.31 19.21 -14.62
N ARG A 165 1.34 20.04 -15.01
CA ARG A 165 0.18 20.41 -14.20
C ARG A 165 -1.08 19.75 -14.75
N LEU A 166 -1.86 19.14 -13.87
CA LEU A 166 -3.22 18.69 -14.14
C LEU A 166 -4.17 19.39 -13.17
N ALA A 167 -5.15 20.11 -13.69
CA ALA A 167 -6.08 20.89 -12.89
C ALA A 167 -7.17 20.04 -12.22
N ASP A 168 -7.82 20.58 -11.19
CA ASP A 168 -9.06 20.04 -10.60
C ASP A 168 -8.97 18.56 -10.16
N GLN A 169 -7.83 18.22 -9.57
CA GLN A 169 -7.62 16.95 -8.88
C GLN A 169 -8.12 17.07 -7.44
N ALA A 170 -8.12 15.97 -6.69
CA ALA A 170 -8.69 15.96 -5.34
C ALA A 170 -7.75 15.36 -4.31
N GLN A 171 -7.98 15.74 -3.06
CA GLN A 171 -7.33 15.18 -1.90
C GLN A 171 -8.31 15.22 -0.71
N PHE A 172 -8.10 14.35 0.26
CA PHE A 172 -9.02 14.20 1.39
C PHE A 172 -8.33 13.53 2.60
N ASP A 173 -9.07 13.39 3.69
CA ASP A 173 -8.81 12.38 4.71
C ASP A 173 -9.52 11.08 4.28
N PRO A 174 -8.79 9.97 4.06
CA PRO A 174 -9.40 8.73 3.61
C PRO A 174 -10.23 8.02 4.69
N MET A 175 -10.07 8.36 5.97
CA MET A 175 -10.67 7.60 7.06
C MET A 175 -12.18 7.85 7.19
N PRO A 176 -12.71 9.09 7.15
CA PRO A 176 -14.14 9.34 7.07
C PRO A 176 -14.81 8.68 5.86
N PHE A 177 -14.10 8.60 4.72
CA PHE A 177 -14.58 7.88 3.56
C PHE A 177 -14.71 6.37 3.84
N LEU A 178 -13.71 5.72 4.43
CA LEU A 178 -13.83 4.32 4.84
C LEU A 178 -14.93 4.09 5.87
N ASP A 179 -15.11 5.02 6.81
CA ASP A 179 -16.19 4.96 7.81
C ASP A 179 -17.56 4.99 7.13
N SER A 180 -17.76 5.86 6.13
CA SER A 180 -19.01 5.89 5.37
C SER A 180 -19.29 4.57 4.62
N LEU A 181 -18.25 3.93 4.06
CA LEU A 181 -18.39 2.63 3.40
C LEU A 181 -18.70 1.50 4.37
N ALA A 182 -18.09 1.53 5.57
CA ALA A 182 -18.37 0.55 6.62
C ALA A 182 -19.80 0.68 7.14
N VAL A 183 -20.27 1.92 7.40
CA VAL A 183 -21.66 2.20 7.78
C VAL A 183 -22.62 1.71 6.70
N GLU A 184 -22.32 1.98 5.43
CA GLU A 184 -23.17 1.51 4.34
C GLU A 184 -23.20 -0.02 4.22
N LEU A 185 -22.04 -0.68 4.28
CA LEU A 185 -21.93 -2.14 4.25
C LEU A 185 -22.83 -2.77 5.32
N LEU A 186 -22.73 -2.29 6.56
CA LEU A 186 -23.50 -2.80 7.68
C LEU A 186 -25.00 -2.47 7.55
N GLY A 187 -25.34 -1.25 7.09
CA GLY A 187 -26.72 -0.84 6.83
C GLY A 187 -27.41 -1.68 5.74
N ARG A 188 -26.64 -2.38 4.89
CA ARG A 188 -27.12 -3.30 3.87
C ARG A 188 -27.07 -4.78 4.29
N GLY A 189 -26.79 -5.05 5.57
CA GLY A 189 -26.72 -6.42 6.11
C GLY A 189 -25.39 -7.12 5.89
N GLY A 190 -24.38 -6.45 5.33
CA GLY A 190 -23.02 -6.96 5.28
C GLY A 190 -22.38 -7.02 6.68
N ARG A 191 -21.34 -7.82 6.81
CA ARG A 191 -20.61 -8.03 8.07
C ARG A 191 -19.17 -7.55 7.94
N LEU A 192 -18.65 -6.99 9.01
CA LEU A 192 -17.27 -6.53 9.11
C LEU A 192 -16.67 -7.00 10.44
N VAL A 193 -15.63 -7.81 10.35
CA VAL A 193 -14.91 -8.36 11.51
C VAL A 193 -13.48 -7.86 11.47
N GLU A 194 -13.11 -7.07 12.48
CA GLU A 194 -11.75 -6.61 12.70
C GLU A 194 -10.96 -7.60 13.57
N HIS A 195 -9.65 -7.37 13.67
CA HIS A 195 -8.72 -8.22 14.41
C HIS A 195 -8.82 -9.70 14.05
N THR A 196 -9.18 -10.01 12.80
CA THR A 196 -9.37 -11.37 12.30
C THR A 196 -8.48 -11.61 11.09
N ARG A 197 -7.43 -12.40 11.30
CA ARG A 197 -6.43 -12.70 10.29
C ARG A 197 -6.80 -13.96 9.54
N VAL A 198 -6.97 -13.86 8.23
CA VAL A 198 -7.01 -15.04 7.35
C VAL A 198 -5.62 -15.66 7.27
N ARG A 199 -5.49 -16.92 7.70
CA ARG A 199 -4.22 -17.66 7.74
C ARG A 199 -4.07 -18.64 6.60
N ARG A 200 -5.17 -19.23 6.13
CA ARG A 200 -5.17 -20.25 5.07
C ARG A 200 -6.45 -20.20 4.24
N VAL A 201 -6.30 -20.42 2.93
CA VAL A 201 -7.42 -20.56 2.00
C VAL A 201 -7.27 -21.86 1.21
N SER A 202 -8.33 -22.68 1.23
CA SER A 202 -8.45 -23.87 0.39
C SER A 202 -9.74 -23.81 -0.43
N TRP A 203 -9.81 -24.56 -1.52
CA TRP A 203 -11.00 -24.62 -2.37
C TRP A 203 -11.16 -26.05 -2.86
N ARG A 204 -12.41 -26.50 -3.04
CA ARG A 204 -12.73 -27.83 -3.56
C ARG A 204 -14.08 -27.76 -4.26
N GLY A 205 -14.13 -28.01 -5.56
CA GLY A 205 -15.37 -27.87 -6.34
C GLY A 205 -15.78 -26.41 -6.47
N LYS A 206 -17.05 -26.10 -6.17
CA LYS A 206 -17.58 -24.72 -6.13
C LYS A 206 -17.38 -24.16 -4.71
N GLY A 207 -16.76 -22.99 -4.63
CA GLY A 207 -16.55 -22.27 -3.37
C GLY A 207 -15.18 -22.46 -2.69
N VAL A 208 -14.96 -21.68 -1.64
CA VAL A 208 -13.74 -21.56 -0.84
C VAL A 208 -14.00 -21.87 0.63
N ARG A 209 -12.97 -22.43 1.27
CA ARG A 209 -12.83 -22.54 2.72
C ARG A 209 -11.74 -21.59 3.18
N VAL A 210 -12.10 -20.65 4.04
CA VAL A 210 -11.24 -19.63 4.61
C VAL A 210 -11.03 -19.96 6.08
N HIS A 211 -9.76 -20.08 6.49
CA HIS A 211 -9.40 -20.28 7.89
C HIS A 211 -8.88 -18.96 8.44
N ALA A 212 -9.56 -18.46 9.45
CA ALA A 212 -9.27 -17.18 10.06
C ALA A 212 -9.14 -17.32 11.58
N ASN A 213 -8.33 -16.46 12.17
CA ASN A 213 -8.09 -16.42 13.60
C ASN A 213 -8.35 -15.01 14.12
N GLN A 214 -9.21 -14.92 15.14
CA GLN A 214 -9.60 -13.67 15.77
C GLN A 214 -8.71 -13.42 17.00
N GLY A 215 -8.26 -12.17 17.15
CA GLY A 215 -7.37 -11.75 18.23
C GLY A 215 -5.88 -11.79 17.85
N SER A 216 -5.05 -11.52 18.85
CA SER A 216 -3.58 -11.48 18.72
C SER A 216 -2.89 -12.79 19.11
N ASP A 217 -3.64 -13.81 19.54
CA ASP A 217 -3.05 -15.07 20.01
C ASP A 217 -2.74 -16.01 18.85
N ALA A 218 -1.47 -16.13 18.51
CA ALA A 218 -0.97 -17.08 17.51
C ALA A 218 -1.36 -18.53 17.81
N ALA A 219 -1.62 -18.89 19.09
CA ALA A 219 -2.08 -20.20 19.54
C ALA A 219 -3.60 -20.39 19.47
N GLY A 220 -4.36 -19.35 19.12
CA GLY A 220 -5.80 -19.43 18.94
C GLY A 220 -6.19 -20.41 17.82
N HIS A 221 -7.33 -21.09 17.98
CA HIS A 221 -7.84 -22.02 16.99
C HIS A 221 -8.30 -21.26 15.74
N ASP A 222 -8.12 -21.87 14.56
CA ASP A 222 -8.69 -21.36 13.32
C ASP A 222 -10.20 -21.61 13.30
N VAL A 223 -10.98 -20.58 12.98
CA VAL A 223 -12.38 -20.69 12.58
C VAL A 223 -12.41 -20.92 11.08
N GLU A 224 -13.15 -21.95 10.65
CA GLU A 224 -13.42 -22.22 9.23
C GLU A 224 -14.69 -21.48 8.78
N LEU A 225 -14.58 -20.79 7.64
CA LEU A 225 -15.65 -20.05 6.98
C LEU A 225 -15.78 -20.52 5.53
N HIS A 226 -16.99 -20.43 4.98
CA HIS A 226 -17.30 -20.81 3.60
C HIS A 226 -17.75 -19.61 2.78
N ALA A 227 -17.36 -19.56 1.51
CA ALA A 227 -17.96 -18.63 0.56
C ALA A 227 -17.96 -19.17 -0.87
N ASP A 228 -18.81 -18.61 -1.73
CA ASP A 228 -18.76 -18.92 -3.17
C ASP A 228 -17.53 -18.27 -3.81
N GLN A 229 -17.23 -17.03 -3.41
CA GLN A 229 -16.12 -16.25 -3.94
C GLN A 229 -15.32 -15.56 -2.83
N LEU A 230 -14.03 -15.33 -3.11
CA LEU A 230 -13.09 -14.65 -2.22
C LEU A 230 -12.41 -13.50 -2.94
N VAL A 231 -12.34 -12.33 -2.31
CA VAL A 231 -11.54 -11.20 -2.78
C VAL A 231 -10.36 -10.98 -1.83
N LEU A 232 -9.14 -11.06 -2.34
CA LEU A 232 -7.91 -10.75 -1.61
C LEU A 232 -7.48 -9.30 -1.91
N ALA A 233 -7.86 -8.37 -1.04
CA ALA A 233 -7.50 -6.95 -1.10
C ALA A 233 -6.46 -6.61 0.00
N THR A 234 -5.43 -7.45 0.12
CA THR A 234 -4.50 -7.47 1.26
C THR A 234 -3.17 -6.75 0.99
N GLY A 235 -3.14 -5.81 0.06
CA GLY A 235 -1.91 -5.17 -0.43
C GLY A 235 -1.17 -6.07 -1.43
N ILE A 236 -0.78 -7.27 -1.01
CA ILE A 236 -0.33 -8.39 -1.84
C ILE A 236 -1.12 -9.64 -1.43
N PRO A 237 -1.53 -10.53 -2.35
CA PRO A 237 -2.25 -11.75 -1.97
C PRO A 237 -1.44 -12.61 -1.00
N ILE A 238 -2.11 -13.08 0.06
CA ILE A 238 -1.54 -13.98 1.09
C ILE A 238 -1.29 -15.41 0.60
N LEU A 239 -1.58 -15.69 -0.67
CA LEU A 239 -1.43 -16.99 -1.31
C LEU A 239 -0.32 -16.90 -2.36
N ASP A 240 0.56 -17.91 -2.39
CA ASP A 240 1.64 -18.00 -3.38
C ASP A 240 1.16 -18.36 -4.80
N ARG A 241 -0.14 -18.64 -4.95
CA ARG A 241 -0.74 -18.99 -6.24
C ARG A 241 -0.72 -17.80 -7.18
N GLY A 242 -0.44 -18.07 -8.44
CA GLY A 242 -0.28 -17.05 -9.46
C GLY A 242 1.05 -16.29 -9.39
N GLY A 243 1.96 -16.65 -8.46
CA GLY A 243 3.33 -16.14 -8.43
C GLY A 243 3.44 -14.63 -8.20
N TYR A 244 2.45 -13.99 -7.57
CA TYR A 244 2.42 -12.53 -7.40
C TYR A 244 3.65 -12.00 -6.65
N PHE A 245 4.17 -12.77 -5.69
CA PHE A 245 5.41 -12.45 -4.96
C PHE A 245 6.63 -12.23 -5.90
N ALA A 246 6.60 -12.80 -7.11
CA ALA A 246 7.63 -12.66 -8.14
C ALA A 246 7.28 -11.60 -9.20
N ARG A 247 6.05 -11.06 -9.18
CA ARG A 247 5.49 -10.10 -10.16
C ARG A 247 5.33 -8.69 -9.58
N VAL A 248 5.49 -8.54 -8.27
CA VAL A 248 5.50 -7.23 -7.60
C VAL A 248 6.73 -7.06 -6.73
N LYS A 249 7.15 -5.81 -6.56
CA LYS A 249 8.25 -5.40 -5.70
C LYS A 249 7.71 -4.59 -4.52
N PRO A 250 7.98 -5.01 -3.26
CA PRO A 250 7.53 -4.27 -2.09
C PRO A 250 8.35 -2.98 -1.92
N SER A 251 7.68 -1.84 -1.84
CA SER A 251 8.29 -0.53 -1.61
C SER A 251 7.73 0.09 -0.35
N ARG A 252 8.61 0.68 0.45
CA ARG A 252 8.27 1.49 1.62
C ARG A 252 8.60 2.95 1.38
N SER A 253 7.79 3.85 1.91
CA SER A 253 8.07 5.29 1.90
C SER A 253 7.54 5.96 3.16
N TYR A 254 8.13 7.11 3.49
CA TYR A 254 7.87 7.83 4.71
C TYR A 254 7.12 9.13 4.44
N CYS A 255 6.35 9.56 5.43
CA CYS A 255 5.68 10.84 5.46
C CYS A 255 5.85 11.50 6.82
N LEU A 256 5.97 12.82 6.78
CA LEU A 256 6.04 13.70 7.93
C LEU A 256 4.95 14.76 7.77
N ALA A 257 4.25 15.09 8.85
CA ALA A 257 3.36 16.25 8.89
C ALA A 257 3.94 17.36 9.75
N PHE A 258 3.85 18.60 9.28
CA PHE A 258 4.37 19.77 9.96
C PHE A 258 3.30 20.84 10.13
N LYS A 259 3.30 21.51 11.28
CA LYS A 259 2.75 22.86 11.41
C LYS A 259 3.81 23.82 10.88
N VAL A 260 3.45 24.68 9.92
CA VAL A 260 4.39 25.65 9.33
C VAL A 260 3.85 27.07 9.49
N PRO A 261 4.72 28.08 9.66
CA PRO A 261 4.29 29.47 9.67
C PRO A 261 3.99 29.98 8.26
N GLY A 262 3.00 30.86 8.12
CA GLY A 262 2.66 31.49 6.84
C GLY A 262 1.90 30.57 5.87
N ASN A 263 2.03 30.85 4.58
CA ASN A 263 1.29 30.15 3.53
C ASN A 263 1.84 28.74 3.28
N ILE A 264 0.94 27.78 3.16
CA ILE A 264 1.25 26.38 2.83
C ILE A 264 1.12 26.18 1.32
N THR A 265 2.01 25.36 0.73
CA THR A 265 1.88 24.90 -0.67
C THR A 265 0.53 24.20 -0.86
N ARG A 266 -0.35 24.82 -1.65
CA ARG A 266 -1.70 24.32 -1.93
C ARG A 266 -1.72 23.12 -2.90
N PRO A 267 -1.00 23.15 -4.04
CA PRO A 267 -1.05 22.06 -5.00
C PRO A 267 -0.49 20.75 -4.44
N MET A 268 -0.99 19.64 -4.97
CA MET A 268 -0.38 18.32 -4.75
C MET A 268 0.83 18.16 -5.65
N MET A 269 2.03 18.07 -5.09
CA MET A 269 3.26 18.00 -5.89
C MET A 269 4.02 16.70 -5.65
N ILE A 270 4.63 16.13 -6.69
CA ILE A 270 5.58 15.02 -6.58
C ILE A 270 6.72 15.17 -7.58
N SER A 271 7.96 15.05 -7.12
CA SER A 271 9.13 15.20 -7.98
C SER A 271 9.39 13.93 -8.81
N THR A 272 9.95 14.10 -10.01
CA THR A 272 10.51 13.00 -10.80
C THR A 272 11.91 12.59 -10.37
N ASP A 273 12.58 13.45 -9.60
CA ASP A 273 13.94 13.27 -9.12
C ASP A 273 14.05 12.22 -8.00
N SER A 274 15.29 11.76 -7.78
CA SER A 274 15.70 11.04 -6.59
C SER A 274 16.70 11.89 -5.80
N PRO A 275 16.52 12.08 -4.48
CA PRO A 275 15.43 11.53 -3.66
C PRO A 275 14.09 12.21 -3.97
N THR A 276 12.99 11.44 -3.95
CA THR A 276 11.65 11.96 -4.25
C THR A 276 11.16 12.92 -3.17
N ARG A 277 10.48 14.00 -3.60
CA ARG A 277 9.78 14.96 -2.77
C ARG A 277 8.33 15.03 -3.19
N SER A 278 7.44 14.60 -2.30
CA SER A 278 6.01 14.77 -2.43
C SER A 278 5.53 15.76 -1.39
N VAL A 279 4.76 16.75 -1.80
CA VAL A 279 4.20 17.78 -0.91
C VAL A 279 2.70 17.89 -1.15
N ARG A 280 1.94 18.11 -0.08
CA ARG A 280 0.57 18.67 -0.10
C ARG A 280 0.22 19.22 1.29
N TYR A 281 -0.90 19.92 1.42
CA TYR A 281 -1.49 20.23 2.73
C TYR A 281 -2.59 19.25 3.11
N ALA A 282 -2.98 19.27 4.38
CA ALA A 282 -4.15 18.58 4.92
C ALA A 282 -4.84 19.46 5.97
N PRO A 283 -6.15 19.72 5.84
CA PRO A 283 -6.93 20.33 6.92
C PRO A 283 -7.00 19.42 8.14
N VAL A 284 -6.92 20.01 9.32
CA VAL A 284 -7.10 19.37 10.63
C VAL A 284 -7.91 20.32 11.55
N PRO A 285 -8.49 19.87 12.67
CA PRO A 285 -9.36 20.72 13.50
C PRO A 285 -8.72 22.03 13.98
N ASP A 286 -7.41 22.03 14.23
CA ASP A 286 -6.67 23.21 14.70
C ASP A 286 -5.95 24.01 13.58
N GLY A 287 -6.29 23.75 12.31
CA GLY A 287 -5.77 24.48 11.14
C GLY A 287 -5.35 23.55 10.02
N GLU A 288 -4.11 23.70 9.55
CA GLU A 288 -3.60 22.91 8.42
C GLU A 288 -2.25 22.28 8.78
N ARG A 289 -1.92 21.19 8.09
CA ARG A 289 -0.61 20.54 8.16
C ARG A 289 -0.01 20.40 6.77
N LEU A 290 1.27 20.73 6.65
CA LEU A 290 2.08 20.38 5.50
C LEU A 290 2.47 18.91 5.60
N ILE A 291 2.08 18.10 4.63
CA ILE A 291 2.52 16.71 4.48
C ILE A 291 3.68 16.66 3.49
N VAL A 292 4.82 16.16 3.94
CA VAL A 292 5.99 15.90 3.09
C VAL A 292 6.28 14.40 3.07
N GLY A 293 6.24 13.81 1.89
CA GLY A 293 6.50 12.41 1.64
C GLY A 293 7.77 12.19 0.81
N GLY A 294 8.47 11.09 1.06
CA GLY A 294 9.73 10.78 0.38
C GLY A 294 10.42 9.54 0.93
N ALA A 295 11.75 9.51 0.81
CA ALA A 295 12.62 8.46 1.37
C ALA A 295 12.16 7.02 0.99
N GLY A 296 11.70 6.88 -0.26
CA GLY A 296 11.19 5.61 -0.77
C GLY A 296 12.31 4.61 -1.03
N HIS A 297 12.15 3.37 -0.58
CA HIS A 297 13.12 2.30 -0.76
C HIS A 297 12.42 0.93 -0.88
N THR A 298 13.20 -0.12 -1.17
CA THR A 298 12.68 -1.49 -1.19
C THR A 298 12.69 -2.06 0.23
N VAL A 299 11.57 -2.63 0.66
CA VAL A 299 11.38 -3.14 2.04
C VAL A 299 12.52 -4.09 2.44
N GLY A 300 13.09 -3.89 3.63
CA GLY A 300 14.17 -4.70 4.16
C GLY A 300 15.51 -4.61 3.43
N ARG A 301 15.69 -3.71 2.44
CA ARG A 301 16.94 -3.59 1.65
C ARG A 301 17.71 -2.29 1.87
N GLU A 302 17.10 -1.30 2.52
CA GLU A 302 17.78 -0.08 2.92
C GLU A 302 18.55 -0.30 4.22
N LYS A 303 19.79 0.20 4.32
CA LYS A 303 20.66 -0.05 5.47
C LYS A 303 20.34 0.86 6.65
N SER A 304 19.96 2.10 6.36
CA SER A 304 19.58 3.08 7.38
C SER A 304 18.44 3.95 6.87
N PRO A 305 17.21 3.42 6.87
CA PRO A 305 16.01 4.22 6.58
C PRO A 305 15.91 5.49 7.43
N SER A 306 16.39 5.47 8.68
CA SER A 306 16.42 6.64 9.57
C SER A 306 17.23 7.81 8.98
N ALA A 307 18.37 7.55 8.34
CA ALA A 307 19.16 8.61 7.69
C ALA A 307 18.41 9.29 6.54
N ALA A 308 17.63 8.52 5.75
CA ALA A 308 16.79 9.08 4.69
C ALA A 308 15.61 9.89 5.25
N LEU A 309 15.09 9.50 6.42
CA LEU A 309 14.07 10.25 7.13
C LEU A 309 14.59 11.57 7.70
N ASP A 310 15.78 11.55 8.30
CA ASP A 310 16.46 12.75 8.81
C ASP A 310 16.75 13.73 7.68
N GLU A 311 17.16 13.23 6.51
CA GLU A 311 17.35 14.03 5.29
C GLU A 311 16.02 14.67 4.83
N LEU A 312 14.92 13.92 4.82
CA LEU A 312 13.59 14.45 4.48
C LEU A 312 13.13 15.55 5.46
N SER A 313 13.39 15.35 6.76
CA SER A 313 13.09 16.33 7.81
C SER A 313 13.94 17.59 7.67
N ALA A 314 15.25 17.43 7.42
CA ALA A 314 16.17 18.54 7.18
C ALA A 314 15.81 19.33 5.91
N TRP A 315 15.47 18.65 4.81
CA TRP A 315 14.96 19.26 3.59
C TRP A 315 13.71 20.10 3.87
N THR A 316 12.77 19.56 4.66
CA THR A 316 11.53 20.26 4.99
C THR A 316 11.81 21.53 5.81
N ARG A 317 12.63 21.45 6.86
CA ARG A 317 12.96 22.62 7.71
C ARG A 317 13.74 23.70 6.95
N LYS A 318 14.54 23.31 5.95
CA LYS A 318 15.26 24.25 5.08
C LYS A 318 14.30 25.06 4.21
N HIS A 319 13.30 24.40 3.61
CA HIS A 319 12.38 25.04 2.66
C HIS A 319 11.13 25.61 3.33
N PHE A 320 10.82 25.20 4.55
CA PHE A 320 9.75 25.76 5.38
C PHE A 320 10.32 26.15 6.75
N PRO A 321 11.03 27.30 6.85
CA PRO A 321 11.61 27.75 8.10
C PRO A 321 10.55 27.88 9.20
N GLY A 322 10.84 27.35 10.39
CA GLY A 322 9.88 27.31 11.51
C GLY A 322 8.91 26.12 11.47
N ALA A 323 9.06 25.19 10.54
CA ALA A 323 8.27 23.95 10.51
C ALA A 323 8.48 23.11 11.79
N VAL A 324 7.37 22.83 12.49
CA VAL A 324 7.32 21.97 13.68
C VAL A 324 6.68 20.65 13.29
N GLN A 325 7.46 19.55 13.42
CA GLN A 325 6.96 18.21 13.13
C GLN A 325 5.88 17.84 14.15
N THR A 326 4.75 17.34 13.65
CA THR A 326 3.60 16.91 14.46
C THR A 326 3.36 15.42 14.36
N HIS A 327 3.57 14.83 13.18
CA HIS A 327 3.33 13.41 12.92
C HIS A 327 4.44 12.82 12.05
N PHE A 328 4.58 11.51 12.17
CA PHE A 328 5.47 10.68 11.38
C PHE A 328 4.80 9.34 11.14
N TRP A 329 4.81 8.88 9.88
CA TRP A 329 4.32 7.57 9.52
C TRP A 329 4.99 7.05 8.25
N SER A 330 4.70 5.79 7.94
CA SER A 330 5.26 5.09 6.79
C SER A 330 4.21 4.17 6.18
N ALA A 331 4.25 4.04 4.86
CA ALA A 331 3.37 3.16 4.11
C ALA A 331 4.21 2.21 3.26
N GLN A 332 3.68 1.00 3.10
CA GLN A 332 4.15 0.03 2.15
C GLN A 332 3.14 -0.12 1.02
N ASP A 333 3.66 -0.26 -0.19
CA ASP A 333 2.90 -0.57 -1.39
C ASP A 333 3.73 -1.50 -2.29
N TYR A 334 3.12 -2.02 -3.34
CA TYR A 334 3.70 -2.98 -4.26
C TYR A 334 3.77 -2.38 -5.66
N THR A 335 4.97 -2.36 -6.22
CA THR A 335 5.22 -1.92 -7.59
C THR A 335 5.18 -3.14 -8.51
N PRO A 336 4.22 -3.21 -9.45
CA PRO A 336 4.17 -4.31 -10.43
C PRO A 336 5.31 -4.18 -11.44
N ILE A 337 5.81 -5.31 -11.95
CA ILE A 337 6.95 -5.35 -12.88
C ILE A 337 6.68 -4.62 -14.20
N ASP A 338 5.42 -4.54 -14.62
CA ASP A 338 4.96 -3.95 -15.88
C ASP A 338 4.32 -2.57 -15.69
N HIS A 339 4.34 -2.03 -14.47
CA HIS A 339 3.72 -0.76 -14.07
C HIS A 339 2.19 -0.73 -14.12
N LEU A 340 1.48 -1.83 -14.38
CA LEU A 340 0.01 -1.87 -14.31
C LEU A 340 -0.48 -2.69 -13.10
N PRO A 341 -1.58 -2.30 -12.45
CA PRO A 341 -2.15 -3.09 -11.35
C PRO A 341 -2.58 -4.49 -11.79
N TYR A 342 -2.61 -5.43 -10.84
CA TYR A 342 -3.18 -6.75 -11.05
C TYR A 342 -4.52 -6.88 -10.33
N VAL A 343 -5.59 -6.94 -11.11
CA VAL A 343 -6.98 -6.99 -10.66
C VAL A 343 -7.75 -8.07 -11.43
N GLY A 344 -8.33 -9.02 -10.71
CA GLY A 344 -9.09 -10.11 -11.31
C GLY A 344 -8.75 -11.47 -10.71
N PRO A 345 -8.99 -12.58 -11.44
CA PRO A 345 -8.74 -13.93 -10.95
C PRO A 345 -7.31 -14.17 -10.47
N ILE A 346 -7.14 -14.86 -9.34
CA ILE A 346 -5.81 -15.23 -8.84
C ILE A 346 -5.10 -16.21 -9.78
N LEU A 347 -5.86 -17.05 -10.50
CA LEU A 347 -5.38 -17.96 -11.54
C LEU A 347 -6.22 -17.75 -12.81
N PRO A 348 -5.67 -17.98 -14.02
CA PRO A 348 -6.44 -17.92 -15.25
C PRO A 348 -7.67 -18.83 -15.19
N ASN A 349 -8.80 -18.39 -15.77
CA ASN A 349 -10.06 -19.13 -15.84
C ASN A 349 -10.70 -19.50 -14.48
N SER A 350 -10.22 -18.97 -13.36
CA SER A 350 -10.86 -19.11 -12.06
C SER A 350 -11.83 -17.96 -11.80
N GLU A 351 -13.03 -18.25 -11.30
CA GLU A 351 -13.99 -17.22 -10.84
C GLU A 351 -14.25 -17.32 -9.33
N THR A 352 -13.35 -18.00 -8.61
CA THR A 352 -13.55 -18.32 -7.18
C THR A 352 -12.71 -17.43 -6.26
N ILE A 353 -11.49 -17.08 -6.67
CA ILE A 353 -10.59 -16.22 -5.88
C ILE A 353 -10.09 -15.09 -6.78
N PHE A 354 -10.32 -13.87 -6.33
CA PHE A 354 -9.89 -12.64 -6.97
C PHE A 354 -8.82 -11.94 -6.14
N VAL A 355 -8.00 -11.13 -6.80
CA VAL A 355 -6.96 -10.32 -6.20
C VAL A 355 -7.05 -8.88 -6.72
N ALA A 356 -6.64 -7.94 -5.89
CA ALA A 356 -6.29 -6.59 -6.31
C ALA A 356 -4.98 -6.16 -5.62
N THR A 357 -3.93 -5.90 -6.40
CA THR A 357 -2.59 -5.56 -5.92
C THR A 357 -1.83 -4.72 -6.94
N GLY A 358 -0.63 -4.24 -6.59
CA GLY A 358 0.26 -3.56 -7.54
C GLY A 358 -0.12 -2.11 -7.83
N PHE A 359 -0.69 -1.38 -6.88
CA PHE A 359 -1.19 -0.02 -7.13
C PHE A 359 -0.11 1.06 -7.21
N ASN A 360 1.15 0.70 -7.00
CA ASN A 360 2.31 1.54 -7.23
C ASN A 360 2.22 2.95 -6.59
N LYS A 361 1.75 3.03 -5.34
CA LYS A 361 1.54 4.23 -4.51
C LYS A 361 0.29 5.05 -4.84
N TRP A 362 -0.48 4.64 -5.83
CA TRP A 362 -1.69 5.33 -6.31
C TRP A 362 -2.97 4.57 -5.96
N GLY A 363 -3.01 3.96 -4.78
CA GLY A 363 -4.15 3.15 -4.32
C GLY A 363 -5.46 3.92 -4.13
N MET A 364 -5.45 5.26 -4.05
CA MET A 364 -6.70 6.03 -3.93
C MET A 364 -7.56 5.93 -5.20
N THR A 365 -6.94 6.03 -6.38
CA THR A 365 -7.63 5.91 -7.67
C THR A 365 -7.57 4.48 -8.22
N ASN A 366 -6.40 3.83 -8.16
CA ASN A 366 -6.27 2.44 -8.64
C ASN A 366 -7.06 1.47 -7.76
N GLY A 367 -7.13 1.71 -6.46
CA GLY A 367 -7.89 0.86 -5.54
C GLY A 367 -9.40 1.01 -5.72
N ALA A 368 -9.88 2.22 -6.03
CA ALA A 368 -11.27 2.46 -6.38
C ALA A 368 -11.63 1.83 -7.74
N ALA A 369 -10.80 2.04 -8.76
CA ALA A 369 -10.94 1.37 -10.06
C ALA A 369 -10.96 -0.16 -9.90
N ALA A 370 -10.04 -0.72 -9.09
CA ALA A 370 -10.02 -2.15 -8.83
C ALA A 370 -11.33 -2.65 -8.19
N ALA A 371 -11.89 -1.90 -7.24
CA ALA A 371 -13.16 -2.25 -6.61
C ALA A 371 -14.34 -2.24 -7.59
N LEU A 372 -14.39 -1.26 -8.50
CA LEU A 372 -15.39 -1.20 -9.57
C LEU A 372 -15.26 -2.42 -10.51
N ALA A 373 -14.05 -2.71 -10.99
CA ALA A 373 -13.80 -3.82 -11.90
C ALA A 373 -14.11 -5.19 -11.26
N LEU A 374 -13.72 -5.39 -10.01
CA LEU A 374 -14.01 -6.62 -9.26
C LEU A 374 -15.51 -6.81 -9.03
N SER A 375 -16.19 -5.76 -8.56
CA SER A 375 -17.62 -5.81 -8.27
C SER A 375 -18.42 -6.05 -9.54
N SER A 376 -18.09 -5.34 -10.63
CA SER A 376 -18.70 -5.57 -11.95
C SER A 376 -18.52 -7.02 -12.39
N ARG A 377 -17.31 -7.58 -12.31
CA ARG A 377 -17.05 -8.97 -12.73
C ARG A 377 -17.83 -9.98 -11.90
N ILE A 378 -17.81 -9.83 -10.57
CA ILE A 378 -18.49 -10.72 -9.63
C ILE A 378 -20.01 -10.71 -9.88
N LEU A 379 -20.57 -9.56 -10.22
CA LEU A 379 -21.99 -9.39 -10.54
C LEU A 379 -22.35 -9.75 -12.00
N GLY A 380 -21.39 -10.27 -12.79
CA GLY A 380 -21.61 -10.68 -14.19
C GLY A 380 -21.63 -9.52 -15.20
N GLY A 381 -21.25 -8.32 -14.79
CA GLY A 381 -21.06 -7.15 -15.65
C GLY A 381 -19.69 -7.10 -16.31
N ARG A 382 -19.49 -6.08 -17.16
CA ARG A 382 -18.24 -5.85 -17.88
C ARG A 382 -17.89 -4.35 -17.89
N MET A 383 -16.61 -4.07 -17.71
CA MET A 383 -16.02 -2.74 -17.86
C MET A 383 -14.91 -2.81 -18.90
N ASP A 384 -15.01 -2.06 -20.00
CA ASP A 384 -14.08 -2.20 -21.13
C ASP A 384 -12.65 -1.78 -20.78
N TRP A 385 -12.49 -0.81 -19.88
CA TRP A 385 -11.18 -0.37 -19.42
C TRP A 385 -10.51 -1.37 -18.46
N ALA A 386 -11.26 -2.30 -17.84
CA ALA A 386 -10.73 -3.23 -16.84
C ALA A 386 -9.65 -4.17 -17.39
N ARG A 387 -9.57 -4.33 -18.72
CA ARG A 387 -8.47 -5.04 -19.39
C ARG A 387 -7.08 -4.48 -19.07
N ALA A 388 -6.96 -3.18 -18.79
CA ALA A 388 -5.70 -2.54 -18.42
C ALA A 388 -5.25 -2.90 -16.99
N PHE A 389 -6.16 -3.47 -16.19
CA PHE A 389 -5.91 -3.90 -14.82
C PHE A 389 -5.89 -5.43 -14.71
N ALA A 390 -5.99 -6.16 -15.83
CA ALA A 390 -6.17 -7.60 -15.79
C ALA A 390 -5.03 -8.28 -15.03
N SER A 391 -5.38 -9.16 -14.09
CA SER A 391 -4.42 -9.94 -13.30
C SER A 391 -3.59 -10.93 -14.12
N TRP A 392 -3.96 -11.13 -15.39
CA TRP A 392 -3.25 -11.95 -16.37
C TRP A 392 -3.33 -11.30 -17.74
N SER A 393 -2.19 -11.11 -18.40
CA SER A 393 -2.10 -10.57 -19.75
C SER A 393 -1.25 -11.46 -20.67
N PRO A 394 -1.62 -11.66 -21.94
CA PRO A 394 -0.78 -12.34 -22.93
C PRO A 394 0.60 -11.67 -23.12
N HIS A 395 0.72 -10.38 -22.79
CA HIS A 395 1.97 -9.61 -22.90
C HIS A 395 2.95 -9.82 -21.72
N GLU A 396 2.64 -10.67 -20.73
CA GLU A 396 3.59 -10.99 -19.65
C GLU A 396 4.92 -11.57 -20.14
N LEU A 397 4.97 -12.09 -21.37
CA LEU A 397 6.18 -12.54 -22.05
C LEU A 397 7.22 -11.41 -22.25
N SER A 398 6.81 -10.14 -22.42
CA SER A 398 7.76 -9.02 -22.53
C SER A 398 8.25 -8.50 -21.17
N GLY A 399 7.55 -8.84 -20.07
CA GLY A 399 7.97 -8.53 -18.69
C GLY A 399 9.03 -9.47 -18.13
N LEU A 400 9.35 -10.57 -18.85
CA LEU A 400 10.25 -11.62 -18.38
C LEU A 400 11.64 -11.09 -17.98
N ALA A 401 12.21 -10.12 -18.71
CA ALA A 401 13.53 -9.57 -18.34
C ALA A 401 13.50 -8.84 -16.97
N THR A 402 12.47 -8.03 -16.72
CA THR A 402 12.28 -7.35 -15.43
C THR A 402 11.91 -8.32 -14.31
N ALA A 403 11.08 -9.33 -14.61
CA ALA A 403 10.77 -10.40 -13.68
C ALA A 403 12.04 -11.21 -13.31
N VAL A 404 12.89 -11.55 -14.29
CA VAL A 404 14.17 -12.21 -14.05
C VAL A 404 15.06 -11.35 -13.17
N GLN A 405 15.20 -10.06 -13.45
CA GLN A 405 16.02 -9.16 -12.62
C GLN A 405 15.48 -9.05 -11.18
N ALA A 406 14.16 -8.86 -11.01
CA ALA A 406 13.53 -8.78 -9.69
C ALA A 406 13.72 -10.09 -8.90
N ASN A 407 13.56 -11.24 -9.56
CA ASN A 407 13.75 -12.56 -8.94
C ASN A 407 15.22 -12.89 -8.68
N LEU A 408 16.16 -12.38 -9.48
CA LEU A 408 17.60 -12.46 -9.21
C LEU A 408 17.96 -11.69 -7.93
N GLU A 409 17.40 -10.49 -7.73
CA GLU A 409 17.58 -9.76 -6.47
C GLU A 409 17.03 -10.56 -5.27
N VAL A 410 15.88 -11.24 -5.43
CA VAL A 410 15.31 -12.12 -4.39
C VAL A 410 16.25 -13.29 -4.09
N GLY A 411 16.69 -14.04 -5.10
CA GLY A 411 17.61 -15.16 -4.92
C GLY A 411 18.94 -14.73 -4.28
N PHE A 412 19.50 -13.62 -4.73
CA PHE A 412 20.70 -13.03 -4.14
C PHE A 412 20.50 -12.67 -2.67
N ASN A 413 19.41 -12.00 -2.31
CA ASN A 413 19.13 -11.60 -0.92
C ASN A 413 18.82 -12.81 -0.03
N LEU A 414 18.18 -13.86 -0.55
CA LEU A 414 18.00 -15.12 0.15
C LEU A 414 19.37 -15.71 0.51
N THR A 415 20.21 -16.00 -0.49
CA THR A 415 21.54 -16.59 -0.27
C THR A 415 22.42 -15.72 0.64
N LYS A 416 22.46 -14.41 0.38
CA LYS A 416 23.21 -13.45 1.21
C LYS A 416 22.74 -13.44 2.65
N GLY A 417 21.43 -13.49 2.89
CA GLY A 417 20.83 -13.48 4.22
C GLY A 417 21.24 -14.68 5.08
N TRP A 418 21.40 -15.85 4.48
CA TRP A 418 21.82 -17.06 5.19
C TRP A 418 23.34 -17.09 5.48
N ILE A 419 24.17 -16.48 4.62
CA ILE A 419 25.64 -16.55 4.74
C ILE A 419 26.22 -15.38 5.54
N THR A 420 25.77 -14.15 5.28
CA THR A 420 26.35 -12.92 5.87
C THR A 420 26.37 -12.92 7.40
N PRO A 421 25.32 -13.39 8.11
CA PRO A 421 25.32 -13.41 9.58
C PRO A 421 26.39 -14.34 10.19
N ALA A 422 26.86 -15.35 9.45
CA ALA A 422 27.93 -16.24 9.88
C ALA A 422 29.28 -15.50 10.04
N VAL A 423 29.46 -14.38 9.33
CA VAL A 423 30.66 -13.54 9.44
C VAL A 423 30.59 -12.59 10.65
N ARG A 424 29.43 -12.54 11.34
CA ARG A 424 29.20 -11.74 12.55
C ARG A 424 29.25 -12.56 13.84
N ILE A 425 29.68 -13.82 13.76
CA ILE A 425 29.88 -14.70 14.93
C ILE A 425 30.83 -13.98 15.91
N GLY A 426 30.33 -13.70 17.11
CA GLY A 426 31.11 -13.07 18.19
C GLY A 426 31.25 -11.54 18.14
N ARG A 427 30.62 -10.82 17.20
CA ARG A 427 30.69 -9.34 17.13
C ARG A 427 29.32 -8.67 17.17
N ARG A 428 29.18 -7.79 18.17
CA ARG A 428 28.12 -6.81 18.47
C ARG A 428 26.87 -7.39 19.16
N SER A 429 26.83 -7.21 20.49
CA SER A 429 25.58 -6.84 21.16
C SER A 429 24.95 -5.64 20.43
N PRO A 430 23.61 -5.46 20.46
CA PRO A 430 23.01 -4.21 20.02
C PRO A 430 23.82 -3.07 20.66
N VAL A 431 24.34 -2.18 19.81
CA VAL A 431 25.29 -1.12 20.16
C VAL A 431 24.64 -0.24 21.22
N ASP A 432 24.94 -0.41 22.50
CA ASP A 432 24.57 0.39 23.70
C ASP A 432 23.28 1.26 23.65
N GLY A 433 22.26 0.85 22.88
CA GLY A 433 21.12 1.68 22.46
C GLY A 433 20.11 0.91 21.58
N ASP A 434 19.08 1.61 21.08
CA ASP A 434 18.02 1.02 20.25
C ASP A 434 18.53 0.57 18.88
N GLY A 435 18.12 -0.63 18.46
CA GLY A 435 18.52 -1.20 17.16
C GLY A 435 18.38 -2.71 17.10
N GLY A 436 18.45 -3.27 15.89
CA GLY A 436 18.30 -4.69 15.63
C GLY A 436 19.40 -5.26 14.75
N VAL A 437 19.77 -6.52 15.01
CA VAL A 437 20.78 -7.26 14.25
C VAL A 437 20.40 -8.73 14.12
N VAL A 438 20.67 -9.29 12.94
CA VAL A 438 20.69 -10.74 12.73
C VAL A 438 22.14 -11.25 12.78
N SER A 439 22.37 -12.28 13.59
CA SER A 439 23.69 -12.87 13.85
C SER A 439 23.59 -14.36 14.14
N GLY A 440 24.67 -15.10 13.93
CA GLY A 440 24.78 -16.54 14.21
C GLY A 440 25.20 -17.34 12.98
N PRO A 441 25.59 -18.61 13.14
CA PRO A 441 25.83 -19.48 12.01
C PRO A 441 24.50 -19.85 11.29
N PRO A 442 24.52 -20.28 10.02
CA PRO A 442 23.31 -20.57 9.25
C PRO A 442 22.35 -21.56 9.93
N TRP A 443 22.87 -22.52 10.68
CA TRP A 443 22.06 -23.51 11.42
C TRP A 443 21.45 -22.97 12.71
N HIS A 444 21.89 -21.82 13.24
CA HIS A 444 21.43 -21.20 14.50
C HIS A 444 21.38 -19.66 14.36
N LEU A 445 20.68 -19.15 13.36
CA LEU A 445 20.50 -17.70 13.17
C LEU A 445 19.54 -17.13 14.22
N GLN A 446 19.86 -15.95 14.75
CA GLN A 446 19.03 -15.24 15.72
C GLN A 446 18.86 -13.76 15.32
N ALA A 447 17.63 -13.26 15.35
CA ALA A 447 17.33 -11.84 15.28
C ALA A 447 17.23 -11.29 16.71
N ARG A 448 18.03 -10.26 17.03
CA ARG A 448 17.98 -9.57 18.33
C ARG A 448 17.79 -8.09 18.12
N CYS A 449 16.87 -7.48 18.85
CA CYS A 449 16.75 -6.04 18.90
C CYS A 449 16.57 -5.55 20.32
N ARG A 450 16.92 -4.28 20.54
CA ARG A 450 16.54 -3.51 21.73
C ARG A 450 15.70 -2.33 21.27
N VAL A 451 14.54 -2.15 21.88
CA VAL A 451 13.62 -1.03 21.62
C VAL A 451 13.12 -0.51 22.95
N ASP A 452 13.32 0.78 23.21
CA ASP A 452 12.88 1.47 24.44
C ASP A 452 13.33 0.71 25.71
N GLY A 453 14.58 0.22 25.68
CA GLY A 453 15.20 -0.54 26.77
C GLY A 453 14.80 -2.03 26.87
N THR A 454 13.83 -2.49 26.09
CA THR A 454 13.38 -3.90 26.08
C THR A 454 14.12 -4.70 25.00
N GLU A 455 14.71 -5.84 25.37
CA GLU A 455 15.31 -6.77 24.41
C GLU A 455 14.31 -7.81 23.91
N HIS A 456 14.31 -8.05 22.59
CA HIS A 456 13.55 -9.12 21.96
C HIS A 456 14.47 -10.05 21.19
N ARG A 457 14.12 -11.34 21.17
CA ARG A 457 14.86 -12.38 20.44
C ARG A 457 13.89 -13.30 19.70
N VAL A 458 14.02 -13.33 18.38
CA VAL A 458 13.13 -14.11 17.50
C VAL A 458 13.95 -14.86 16.44
N SER A 459 13.31 -15.85 15.81
CA SER A 459 13.80 -16.44 14.58
C SER A 459 13.86 -15.36 13.50
N PRO A 460 14.98 -15.22 12.78
CA PRO A 460 15.07 -14.29 11.65
C PRO A 460 14.43 -14.85 10.38
N VAL A 461 13.95 -16.09 10.39
CA VAL A 461 13.41 -16.77 9.20
C VAL A 461 11.95 -16.39 9.01
N CYS A 462 11.68 -15.64 7.95
CA CYS A 462 10.33 -15.26 7.57
C CYS A 462 9.48 -16.50 7.24
N PRO A 463 8.29 -16.66 7.84
CA PRO A 463 7.43 -17.83 7.66
C PRO A 463 6.74 -17.90 6.30
N HIS A 464 6.93 -16.91 5.43
CA HIS A 464 6.42 -16.91 4.06
C HIS A 464 7.23 -17.89 3.18
N LEU A 465 8.44 -17.51 2.80
CA LEU A 465 9.31 -18.30 1.91
C LEU A 465 10.77 -18.38 2.42
N GLY A 466 10.97 -18.30 3.75
CA GLY A 466 12.27 -18.58 4.38
C GLY A 466 13.33 -17.47 4.23
N GLY A 467 12.91 -16.26 3.86
CA GLY A 467 13.81 -15.09 3.78
C GLY A 467 14.31 -14.66 5.15
N ILE A 468 15.58 -14.25 5.23
CA ILE A 468 16.16 -13.71 6.47
C ILE A 468 15.81 -12.22 6.59
N VAL A 469 15.13 -11.86 7.68
CA VAL A 469 14.69 -10.48 7.93
C VAL A 469 15.88 -9.54 8.23
N ASN A 470 15.71 -8.26 7.90
CA ASN A 470 16.62 -7.18 8.27
C ASN A 470 15.92 -6.20 9.21
N TRP A 471 16.69 -5.42 9.96
CA TRP A 471 16.14 -4.40 10.87
C TRP A 471 15.91 -3.08 10.14
N ASN A 472 14.72 -2.51 10.28
CA ASN A 472 14.39 -1.15 9.88
C ASN A 472 14.46 -0.25 11.12
N ASP A 473 15.44 0.65 11.14
CA ASP A 473 15.72 1.54 12.27
C ASP A 473 14.73 2.71 12.40
N ALA A 474 14.10 3.15 11.31
CA ALA A 474 13.10 4.21 11.32
C ALA A 474 11.76 3.75 11.92
N ASP A 475 11.30 2.55 11.56
CA ASP A 475 10.02 2.00 12.04
C ASP A 475 10.17 1.03 13.23
N LYS A 476 11.40 0.74 13.64
CA LYS A 476 11.73 -0.27 14.67
C LYS A 476 11.04 -1.63 14.38
N ALA A 477 11.25 -2.16 13.19
CA ALA A 477 10.59 -3.38 12.72
C ALA A 477 11.54 -4.32 11.98
N TRP A 478 11.23 -5.63 12.01
CA TRP A 478 11.87 -6.63 11.17
C TRP A 478 11.21 -6.70 9.80
N GLU A 479 11.99 -6.67 8.73
CA GLU A 479 11.50 -6.61 7.36
C GLU A 479 12.14 -7.70 6.49
N CYS A 480 11.31 -8.50 5.84
CA CYS A 480 11.76 -9.51 4.89
C CYS A 480 12.13 -8.85 3.56
N PRO A 481 13.41 -8.92 3.11
CA PRO A 481 13.87 -8.26 1.88
C PRO A 481 13.36 -8.92 0.61
N LEU A 482 12.68 -10.08 0.71
CA LEU A 482 12.21 -10.84 -0.44
C LEU A 482 10.87 -10.28 -0.94
N HIS A 483 9.82 -10.44 -0.13
CA HIS A 483 8.44 -10.13 -0.52
C HIS A 483 7.76 -9.11 0.40
N GLY A 484 8.51 -8.50 1.33
CA GLY A 484 8.07 -7.35 2.09
C GLY A 484 7.21 -7.66 3.32
N SER A 485 7.23 -8.90 3.84
CA SER A 485 6.61 -9.16 5.14
C SER A 485 7.31 -8.38 6.26
N ARG A 486 6.52 -7.84 7.19
CA ARG A 486 7.02 -7.01 8.29
C ARG A 486 6.57 -7.56 9.63
N PHE A 487 7.41 -7.44 10.64
CA PHE A 487 7.17 -7.94 11.99
C PHE A 487 7.61 -6.92 13.03
N ALA A 488 6.89 -6.85 14.14
CA ALA A 488 7.19 -6.04 15.30
C ALA A 488 8.47 -6.55 15.99
N PRO A 489 9.07 -5.79 16.92
CA PRO A 489 10.28 -6.20 17.63
C PRO A 489 10.19 -7.60 18.24
N ASP A 490 9.02 -7.96 18.78
CA ASP A 490 8.71 -9.25 19.41
C ASP A 490 8.38 -10.39 18.43
N GLY A 491 8.36 -10.11 17.12
CA GLY A 491 8.05 -11.08 16.07
C GLY A 491 6.61 -11.05 15.57
N THR A 492 5.72 -10.27 16.19
CA THR A 492 4.30 -10.18 15.78
C THR A 492 4.18 -9.65 14.34
N LEU A 493 3.35 -10.28 13.51
CA LEU A 493 3.17 -9.91 12.11
C LEU A 493 2.48 -8.55 11.92
N LEU A 494 3.21 -7.62 11.31
CA LEU A 494 2.77 -6.26 10.97
C LEU A 494 2.32 -6.08 9.52
N GLU A 495 2.80 -6.88 8.58
CA GLU A 495 2.36 -6.77 7.17
C GLU A 495 2.71 -8.02 6.38
N GLY A 496 1.84 -8.41 5.45
CA GLY A 496 1.98 -9.62 4.63
C GLY A 496 3.08 -9.53 3.56
N PRO A 497 3.28 -10.60 2.76
CA PRO A 497 2.37 -11.73 2.54
C PRO A 497 2.37 -12.84 3.60
N ALA A 498 3.32 -12.85 4.54
CA ALA A 498 3.29 -13.79 5.66
C ALA A 498 1.94 -13.73 6.41
N THR A 499 1.49 -14.87 6.91
CA THR A 499 0.21 -15.01 7.65
C THR A 499 0.41 -15.43 9.10
N ARG A 500 1.67 -15.57 9.53
CA ARG A 500 2.09 -15.99 10.87
C ARG A 500 3.21 -15.10 11.37
N ASP A 501 3.39 -15.08 12.68
CA ASP A 501 4.46 -14.37 13.37
C ASP A 501 5.82 -15.04 13.16
N LEU A 502 6.89 -14.33 13.47
CA LEU A 502 8.20 -14.96 13.69
C LEU A 502 8.14 -15.80 14.96
N THR A 503 8.72 -17.00 14.92
CA THR A 503 8.77 -17.85 16.13
C THR A 503 9.82 -17.32 17.10
N ALA A 504 9.64 -17.59 18.39
CA ALA A 504 10.69 -17.36 19.38
C ALA A 504 11.99 -18.07 18.96
N SER A 505 13.14 -17.42 19.17
CA SER A 505 14.42 -18.09 19.00
C SER A 505 14.54 -19.17 20.08
N ARG A 506 14.85 -20.40 19.68
CA ARG A 506 15.29 -21.43 20.62
C ARG A 506 16.69 -21.10 21.15
#